data_AF-A0A4S0WEJ6-F1
#
_entry.id   AF-A0A4S0WEJ6-F1
#
_cell.length_a   1.000
_cell.length_b   1.000
_cell.length_c   1.000
_cell.angle_alpha   90.00
_cell.angle_beta   90.00
_cell.angle_gamma   90.00
#
_symmetry.space_group_name_H-M   'P 1'
#
loop_
_entity.id
_entity.type
_entity.pdbx_description
1 polymer ?
#
loop_
_entity_poly.entity_id
_entity_poly.type
_entity_poly.pdbx_seq_one_letter_code
_entity_poly.pdbx_strand_id
1 'polypeptide(L)'
;MNAIPDRLARMSGDATLAYMADTPMAAKRALDDAIAIYDNPDDIMREKALDAIAEDRAAYWSMSGYSDAIGSTLPYMLNAGVDIGSAVDQAYEHRPFLKRGALARIVPLNMAAARALSAAYARYGAWRDEPELLMRAKRDCRRK
;
A
#
# COMPACT_ATOMS: atom_id res chain seq x y z
N MET A 1 7.40 -13.85 39.89
CA MET A 1 6.32 -13.82 38.88
C MET A 1 5.91 -12.36 38.70
N ASN A 2 6.42 -11.67 37.67
CA ASN A 2 6.03 -10.28 37.41
C ASN A 2 4.96 -10.27 36.32
N ALA A 3 3.73 -9.97 36.72
CA ALA A 3 2.63 -9.70 35.80
C ALA A 3 2.92 -8.37 35.08
N ILE A 4 3.08 -8.43 33.76
CA ILE A 4 3.08 -7.25 32.89
C ILE A 4 1.64 -6.70 32.93
N PRO A 5 1.42 -5.39 33.20
CA PRO A 5 0.07 -4.89 33.40
C PRO A 5 -0.72 -4.87 32.09
N ASP A 6 -1.93 -5.44 32.19
CA ASP A 6 -3.00 -5.69 31.22
C ASP A 6 -3.44 -4.47 30.36
N ARG A 7 -2.81 -3.31 30.56
CA ARG A 7 -3.07 -2.04 29.84
C ARG A 7 -2.30 -1.94 28.52
N LEU A 8 -1.10 -2.51 28.44
CA LEU A 8 -0.26 -2.47 27.23
C LEU A 8 -0.72 -3.49 26.16
N ALA A 9 -1.34 -4.60 26.57
CA ALA A 9 -1.92 -5.57 25.65
C ALA A 9 -3.18 -5.03 24.94
N ARG A 10 -4.04 -4.29 25.63
CA ARG A 10 -5.25 -3.70 25.01
C ARG A 10 -4.95 -2.57 24.02
N MET A 11 -3.91 -1.76 24.26
CA MET A 11 -3.54 -0.65 23.37
C MET A 11 -2.99 -1.09 22.01
N SER A 12 -2.49 -2.32 21.88
CA SER A 12 -2.02 -2.87 20.59
C SER A 12 -3.16 -3.54 19.79
N GLY A 13 -4.17 -4.08 20.48
CA GLY A 13 -5.35 -4.69 19.85
C GLY A 13 -6.31 -3.67 19.24
N ASP A 14 -6.61 -2.57 19.95
CA ASP A 14 -7.57 -1.55 19.48
C ASP A 14 -7.08 -0.79 18.25
N ALA A 15 -5.79 -0.47 18.16
CA ALA A 15 -5.20 0.15 16.97
C ALA A 15 -5.18 -0.80 15.75
N THR A 16 -5.21 -2.10 16.00
CA THR A 16 -5.25 -3.14 14.96
C THR A 16 -6.70 -3.35 14.49
N LEU A 17 -7.66 -3.41 15.41
CA LEU A 17 -9.09 -3.55 15.13
C LEU A 17 -9.71 -2.30 14.48
N ALA A 18 -9.37 -1.11 14.96
CA ALA A 18 -9.81 0.15 14.35
C ALA A 18 -9.24 0.38 12.95
N TYR A 19 -8.21 -0.38 12.56
CA TYR A 19 -7.60 -0.34 11.23
C TYR A 19 -8.06 -1.49 10.31
N MET A 20 -8.53 -2.60 10.87
CA MET A 20 -9.34 -3.58 10.14
C MET A 20 -10.72 -3.02 9.76
N ALA A 21 -11.14 -1.92 10.37
CA ALA A 21 -12.22 -1.09 9.86
C ALA A 21 -11.71 -0.40 8.58
N ASP A 22 -11.85 -1.12 7.46
CA ASP A 22 -11.62 -0.64 6.09
C ASP A 22 -12.55 0.54 5.82
N THR A 23 -12.13 1.73 6.26
CA THR A 23 -12.91 2.95 6.22
C THR A 23 -12.16 4.01 5.44
N PRO A 24 -12.86 4.91 4.73
CA PRO A 24 -12.21 5.99 3.99
C PRO A 24 -11.29 6.86 4.86
N MET A 25 -11.66 7.08 6.13
CA MET A 25 -10.84 7.88 7.06
C MET A 25 -9.55 7.16 7.46
N ALA A 26 -9.57 5.84 7.64
CA ALA A 26 -8.36 5.05 7.90
C ALA A 26 -7.43 5.04 6.68
N ALA A 27 -7.98 4.87 5.48
CA ALA A 27 -7.21 4.89 4.24
C ALA A 27 -6.58 6.27 3.96
N LYS A 28 -7.31 7.35 4.26
CA LYS A 28 -6.76 8.72 4.17
C LYS A 28 -5.59 8.93 5.12
N ARG A 29 -5.70 8.46 6.36
CA ARG A 29 -4.57 8.50 7.32
C ARG A 29 -3.37 7.70 6.82
N ALA A 30 -3.60 6.53 6.23
CA ALA A 30 -2.53 5.72 5.64
C ALA A 30 -1.84 6.45 4.47
N LEU A 31 -2.58 7.22 3.67
CA LEU A 31 -2.04 8.05 2.60
C LEU A 31 -1.14 9.17 3.16
N ASP A 32 -1.63 9.93 4.14
CA ASP A 32 -0.86 11.01 4.74
C ASP A 32 0.42 10.47 5.43
N ASP A 33 0.34 9.30 6.09
CA ASP A 33 1.51 8.60 6.64
C ASP A 33 2.49 8.19 5.52
N ALA A 34 2.01 7.62 4.41
CA ALA A 34 2.86 7.20 3.30
C ALA A 34 3.59 8.39 2.65
N ILE A 35 2.91 9.51 2.43
CA ILE A 35 3.50 10.74 1.90
C ILE A 35 4.63 11.22 2.82
N ALA A 36 4.37 11.26 4.13
CA ALA A 36 5.34 11.76 5.10
C ALA A 36 6.63 10.92 5.18
N ILE A 37 6.58 9.63 4.84
CA ILE A 37 7.75 8.74 4.91
C ILE A 37 8.50 8.63 3.59
N TYR A 38 7.77 8.52 2.48
CA TYR A 38 8.42 8.33 1.18
C TYR A 38 8.78 9.65 0.50
N ASP A 39 8.40 10.80 1.09
CA ASP A 39 8.74 12.17 0.67
C ASP A 39 8.63 12.36 -0.85
N ASN A 40 7.53 11.85 -1.41
CA ASN A 40 7.22 11.97 -2.82
C ASN A 40 6.10 13.01 -3.00
N PRO A 41 6.43 14.28 -3.33
CA PRO A 41 5.46 15.37 -3.43
C PRO A 41 4.68 15.30 -4.74
N ASP A 42 3.85 14.27 -4.88
CA ASP A 42 3.06 14.01 -6.08
C ASP A 42 1.57 14.31 -5.81
N ASP A 43 1.18 15.55 -6.08
CA ASP A 43 -0.19 16.03 -5.85
C ASP A 43 -1.23 15.32 -6.73
N ILE A 44 -0.86 14.94 -7.95
CA ILE A 44 -1.77 14.27 -8.89
C ILE A 44 -2.03 12.83 -8.43
N MET A 45 -0.97 12.11 -8.02
CA MET A 45 -1.14 10.77 -7.44
C MET A 45 -1.96 10.83 -6.14
N ARG A 46 -1.77 11.89 -5.34
CA ARG A 46 -2.53 12.10 -4.11
C ARG A 46 -4.02 12.27 -4.38
N GLU A 47 -4.39 13.13 -5.33
CA GLU A 47 -5.78 13.34 -5.74
C GLU A 47 -6.41 12.02 -6.19
N LYS A 48 -5.75 11.27 -7.06
CA LYS A 48 -6.25 9.97 -7.54
C LYS A 48 -6.42 8.92 -6.44
N ALA A 49 -5.50 8.90 -5.47
CA ALA A 49 -5.62 8.01 -4.32
C ALA A 49 -6.83 8.41 -3.45
N LEU A 50 -7.05 9.71 -3.24
CA LEU A 50 -8.22 10.22 -2.50
C LEU A 50 -9.53 9.90 -3.22
N ASP A 51 -9.59 10.02 -4.55
CA ASP A 51 -10.77 9.64 -5.34
C ASP A 51 -11.08 8.14 -5.18
N ALA A 52 -10.06 7.29 -5.30
CA ALA A 52 -10.22 5.85 -5.08
C ALA A 52 -10.71 5.52 -3.66
N ILE A 53 -10.22 6.24 -2.65
CA ILE A 53 -10.67 6.10 -1.26
C ILE A 53 -12.13 6.56 -1.10
N ALA A 54 -12.51 7.67 -1.72
CA ALA A 54 -13.87 8.21 -1.64
C ALA A 54 -14.89 7.28 -2.30
N GLU A 55 -14.48 6.56 -3.35
CA GLU A 55 -15.28 5.56 -4.07
C GLU A 55 -15.21 4.15 -3.45
N ASP A 56 -14.58 3.98 -2.29
CA ASP A 56 -14.39 2.69 -1.61
C ASP A 56 -13.69 1.62 -2.49
N ARG A 57 -12.78 2.08 -3.35
CA ARG A 57 -11.96 1.24 -4.23
C ARG A 57 -10.58 0.99 -3.64
N ALA A 58 -9.86 0.03 -4.24
CA ALA A 58 -8.46 -0.20 -3.90
C ALA A 58 -7.62 1.07 -4.17
N ALA A 59 -6.92 1.53 -3.14
CA ALA A 59 -6.11 2.74 -3.19
C ALA A 59 -4.63 2.43 -2.87
N TYR A 60 -3.74 3.05 -3.64
CA TYR A 60 -2.32 2.75 -3.65
C TYR A 60 -1.46 4.01 -3.59
N TRP A 61 -0.27 3.86 -3.04
CA TRP A 61 0.81 4.85 -3.08
C TRP A 61 2.11 4.21 -3.59
N SER A 62 3.12 5.03 -3.90
CA SER A 62 4.46 4.54 -4.30
C SER A 62 5.49 4.82 -3.21
N MET A 63 6.38 3.85 -2.97
CA MET A 63 7.65 4.10 -2.29
C MET A 63 8.67 4.81 -3.20
N SER A 64 8.40 4.87 -4.50
CA SER A 64 9.34 5.36 -5.50
C SER A 64 9.17 6.86 -5.67
N GLY A 65 10.27 7.62 -5.55
CA GLY A 65 10.32 9.01 -5.99
C GLY A 65 10.45 9.13 -7.51
N TYR A 66 10.50 10.36 -8.01
CA TYR A 66 10.58 10.69 -9.44
C TYR A 66 11.75 10.04 -10.21
N SER A 67 12.81 9.61 -9.53
CA SER A 67 13.96 8.95 -10.15
C SER A 67 13.67 7.54 -10.69
N ASP A 68 12.57 6.92 -10.29
CA ASP A 68 12.05 5.68 -10.89
C ASP A 68 10.70 5.96 -11.57
N ALA A 69 10.75 6.57 -12.75
CA ALA A 69 9.57 6.99 -13.51
C ALA A 69 8.55 5.85 -13.76
N ILE A 70 9.00 4.60 -13.90
CA ILE A 70 8.11 3.45 -14.13
C ILE A 70 7.45 3.04 -12.81
N GLY A 71 8.22 2.98 -11.71
CA GLY A 71 7.72 2.65 -10.38
C GLY A 71 6.79 3.72 -9.78
N SER A 72 7.00 4.99 -10.12
CA SER A 72 6.13 6.09 -9.70
C SER A 72 4.83 6.15 -10.50
N THR A 73 4.84 5.73 -11.78
CA THR A 73 3.64 5.76 -12.64
C THR A 73 2.65 4.63 -12.32
N LEU A 74 3.11 3.50 -11.79
CA LEU A 74 2.25 2.35 -11.51
C LEU A 74 1.01 2.71 -10.66
N PRO A 75 1.13 3.35 -9.48
CA PRO A 75 -0.04 3.68 -8.67
C PRO A 75 -1.04 4.62 -9.35
N TYR A 76 -0.65 5.42 -10.34
CA TYR A 76 -1.61 6.21 -11.12
C TYR A 76 -2.60 5.32 -11.86
N MET A 77 -2.09 4.29 -12.54
CA MET A 77 -2.92 3.34 -13.28
C MET A 77 -3.82 2.55 -12.32
N LEU A 78 -3.26 2.12 -11.18
CA LEU A 78 -4.00 1.34 -10.20
C LEU A 78 -5.12 2.14 -9.54
N ASN A 79 -4.86 3.39 -9.15
CA ASN A 79 -5.87 4.28 -8.57
C ASN A 79 -6.96 4.66 -9.59
N ALA A 80 -6.64 4.64 -10.90
CA ALA A 80 -7.61 4.79 -11.98
C ALA A 80 -8.44 3.51 -12.25
N GLY A 81 -8.18 2.41 -11.54
CA GLY A 81 -8.93 1.16 -11.64
C GLY A 81 -8.35 0.11 -12.58
N VAL A 82 -7.14 0.31 -13.11
CA VAL A 82 -6.44 -0.72 -13.89
C VAL A 82 -6.00 -1.84 -12.96
N ASP A 83 -6.16 -3.10 -13.40
CA ASP A 83 -5.72 -4.24 -12.61
C ASP A 83 -4.18 -4.30 -12.49
N ILE A 84 -3.68 -4.76 -11.33
CA ILE A 84 -2.24 -4.80 -11.04
C ILE A 84 -1.48 -5.65 -12.04
N GLY A 85 -2.07 -6.75 -12.50
CA GLY A 85 -1.45 -7.66 -13.46
C GLY A 85 -1.13 -6.94 -14.77
N SER A 86 -2.15 -6.35 -15.40
CA SER A 86 -2.03 -5.62 -16.65
C SER A 86 -1.15 -4.38 -16.51
N ALA A 87 -1.28 -3.62 -15.41
CA ALA A 87 -0.43 -2.45 -15.18
C ALA A 87 1.06 -2.84 -15.10
N VAL A 88 1.39 -3.90 -14.36
CA VAL A 88 2.77 -4.39 -14.23
C VAL A 88 3.26 -5.04 -15.52
N ASP A 89 2.40 -5.78 -16.23
CA ASP A 89 2.73 -6.39 -17.51
C ASP A 89 3.06 -5.35 -18.58
N GLN A 90 2.26 -4.28 -18.66
CA GLN A 90 2.46 -3.15 -19.57
C GLN A 90 3.71 -2.33 -19.19
N ALA A 91 3.85 -1.95 -17.92
CA ALA A 91 4.96 -1.10 -17.46
C ALA A 91 6.34 -1.77 -17.59
N TYR A 92 6.38 -3.11 -17.51
CA TYR A 92 7.62 -3.89 -17.52
C TYR A 92 7.67 -4.93 -18.65
N GLU A 93 7.00 -4.68 -19.77
CA GLU A 93 6.97 -5.56 -20.95
C GLU A 93 8.39 -5.97 -21.38
N HIS A 94 9.29 -4.99 -21.53
CA HIS A 94 10.68 -5.22 -21.94
C HIS A 94 11.63 -5.59 -20.79
N ARG A 95 11.12 -5.67 -19.54
CA ARG A 95 11.92 -5.93 -18.34
C ARG A 95 11.19 -6.88 -17.37
N PRO A 96 10.84 -8.10 -17.81
CA PRO A 96 10.00 -9.01 -17.02
C PRO A 96 10.60 -9.41 -15.67
N PHE A 97 11.94 -9.44 -15.56
CA PHE A 97 12.66 -9.73 -14.32
C PHE A 97 12.46 -8.66 -13.22
N LEU A 98 11.97 -7.46 -13.55
CA LEU A 98 11.69 -6.39 -12.59
C LEU A 98 10.27 -6.43 -12.03
N LYS A 99 9.34 -7.20 -12.62
CA LYS A 99 7.91 -7.21 -12.25
C LYS A 99 7.68 -7.49 -10.77
N ARG A 100 8.36 -8.50 -10.23
CA ARG A 100 8.26 -8.83 -8.79
C ARG A 100 8.80 -7.72 -7.90
N GLY A 101 9.89 -7.07 -8.31
CA GLY A 101 10.48 -5.94 -7.58
C GLY A 101 9.58 -4.71 -7.60
N ALA A 102 8.82 -4.50 -8.69
CA ALA A 102 7.88 -3.40 -8.81
C ALA A 102 6.75 -3.49 -7.77
N LEU A 103 6.21 -4.70 -7.52
CA LEU A 103 5.20 -4.90 -6.48
C LEU A 103 5.68 -4.51 -5.09
N ALA A 104 6.99 -4.65 -4.84
CA ALA A 104 7.57 -4.29 -3.55
C ALA A 104 7.62 -2.79 -3.30
N ARG A 105 7.36 -1.96 -4.32
CA ARG A 105 7.32 -0.50 -4.26
C ARG A 105 5.90 0.05 -4.15
N ILE A 106 4.88 -0.81 -4.30
CA ILE A 106 3.47 -0.43 -4.15
C ILE A 106 3.12 -0.48 -2.67
N VAL A 107 2.55 0.61 -2.16
CA VAL A 107 2.07 0.73 -0.79
C VAL A 107 0.54 0.62 -0.81
N PRO A 108 -0.06 -0.44 -0.25
CA PRO A 108 -1.51 -0.54 -0.13
C PRO A 108 -2.03 0.37 0.98
N LEU A 109 -3.05 1.18 0.68
CA LEU A 109 -3.62 2.14 1.63
C LEU A 109 -4.86 1.60 2.37
N ASN A 110 -5.48 0.55 1.84
CA ASN A 110 -6.69 -0.06 2.40
C ASN A 110 -6.70 -1.59 2.17
N MET A 111 -7.68 -2.29 2.75
CA MET A 111 -7.72 -3.76 2.68
C MET A 111 -7.97 -4.25 1.24
N ALA A 112 -8.80 -3.54 0.48
CA ALA A 112 -9.03 -3.83 -0.94
C ALA A 112 -7.71 -3.84 -1.75
N ALA A 113 -6.85 -2.84 -1.54
CA ALA A 113 -5.53 -2.77 -2.16
C ALA A 113 -4.59 -3.90 -1.68
N ALA A 114 -4.60 -4.22 -0.39
CA ALA A 114 -3.78 -5.30 0.16
C ALA A 114 -4.17 -6.67 -0.44
N ARG A 115 -5.46 -6.95 -0.57
CA ARG A 115 -5.98 -8.17 -1.22
C ARG A 115 -5.55 -8.28 -2.68
N ALA A 116 -5.71 -7.20 -3.44
CA ALA A 116 -5.31 -7.17 -4.84
C ALA A 116 -3.80 -7.37 -4.99
N LEU A 117 -3.00 -6.75 -4.12
CA LEU A 117 -1.55 -6.87 -4.13
C LEU A 117 -1.07 -8.28 -3.72
N SER A 118 -1.71 -8.89 -2.71
CA SER A 118 -1.51 -10.29 -2.31
C SER A 118 -1.74 -11.25 -3.48
N ALA A 119 -2.86 -11.10 -4.19
CA ALA A 119 -3.16 -11.88 -5.39
C ALA A 119 -2.13 -11.67 -6.51
N ALA A 120 -1.65 -10.43 -6.70
CA ALA A 120 -0.60 -10.13 -7.66
C ALA A 120 0.73 -10.82 -7.30
N TYR A 121 1.16 -10.77 -6.03
CA TYR A 121 2.35 -11.49 -5.59
C TYR A 121 2.27 -12.99 -5.93
N ALA A 122 1.12 -13.61 -5.65
CA ALA A 122 0.89 -15.03 -5.94
C ALA A 122 1.08 -15.35 -7.42
N ARG A 123 0.56 -14.49 -8.32
CA ARG A 123 0.74 -14.62 -9.78
C ARG A 123 2.23 -14.61 -10.20
N TYR A 124 3.07 -13.88 -9.49
CA TYR A 124 4.51 -13.79 -9.77
C TYR A 124 5.36 -14.73 -8.90
N GLY A 125 4.76 -15.79 -8.36
CA GLY A 125 5.47 -16.86 -7.64
C GLY A 125 5.97 -16.47 -6.25
N ALA A 126 5.35 -15.49 -5.61
CA ALA A 126 5.66 -15.06 -4.26
C ALA A 126 4.40 -15.03 -3.40
N TRP A 127 4.53 -15.36 -2.12
CA TRP A 127 3.39 -15.29 -1.20
C TRP A 127 3.60 -14.16 -0.20
N ARG A 128 2.56 -13.34 -0.02
CA ARG A 128 2.46 -12.23 0.92
C ARG A 128 0.99 -12.13 1.32
N ASP A 129 0.70 -12.20 2.62
CA ASP A 129 -0.67 -12.05 3.09
C ASP A 129 -1.05 -10.56 3.27
N GLU A 130 -2.34 -10.27 3.28
CA GLU A 130 -2.85 -8.90 3.36
C GLU A 130 -2.46 -8.20 4.67
N PRO A 131 -2.54 -8.85 5.85
CA PRO A 131 -2.05 -8.26 7.09
C PRO A 131 -0.56 -7.91 7.05
N GLU A 132 0.29 -8.77 6.48
CA GLU A 132 1.72 -8.53 6.30
C GLU A 132 1.94 -7.29 5.43
N LEU A 133 1.23 -7.17 4.32
CA LEU A 133 1.37 -6.03 3.41
C LEU A 133 0.98 -4.71 4.07
N LEU A 134 -0.13 -4.69 4.83
CA LEU A 134 -0.56 -3.51 5.58
C LEU A 134 0.39 -3.18 6.75
N MET A 135 0.90 -4.19 7.46
CA MET A 135 1.88 -3.99 8.52
C MET A 135 3.21 -3.48 7.98
N ARG A 136 3.65 -3.98 6.83
CA ARG A 136 4.87 -3.54 6.16
C ARG A 136 4.75 -2.08 5.75
N ALA A 137 3.65 -1.70 5.10
CA ALA A 137 3.36 -0.31 4.78
C ALA A 137 3.54 0.59 6.01
N LYS A 138 2.97 0.19 7.17
CA LYS A 138 3.13 0.92 8.44
C LYS A 138 4.55 0.91 9.01
N ARG A 139 5.26 -0.22 8.94
CA ARG A 139 6.62 -0.34 9.50
C ARG A 139 7.57 0.58 8.74
N ASP A 140 7.43 0.60 7.43
CA ASP A 140 8.18 1.49 6.57
C ASP A 140 7.76 2.94 6.89
N CYS A 141 6.45 3.19 7.11
CA CYS A 141 5.93 4.46 7.66
C CYS A 141 6.39 4.84 9.10
N ARG A 142 7.28 4.08 9.77
CA ARG A 142 7.81 4.44 11.11
C ARG A 142 9.31 4.72 11.10
N ARG A 143 10.00 4.46 9.99
CA ARG A 143 11.42 4.77 9.82
C ARG A 143 11.54 6.12 9.13
N LYS A 144 11.97 7.11 9.90
CA LYS A 144 12.40 8.43 9.42
C LYS A 144 13.75 8.32 8.72
#